data_AF-A0A377UYQ0-F1
#
_entry.id   AF-A0A377UYQ0-F1
#
_cell.length_a   1.000
_cell.length_b   1.000
_cell.length_c   1.000
_cell.angle_alpha   90.00
_cell.angle_beta   90.00
_cell.angle_gamma   90.00
#
_symmetry.space_group_name_H-M   'P 1'
#
loop_
_entity.id
_entity.type
_entity.pdbx_description
1 polymer ?
#
loop_
_entity_poly.entity_id
_entity_poly.type
_entity_poly.pdbx_seq_one_letter_code
_entity_poly.pdbx_strand_id
1 'polypeptide(L)'
;MTYYENAVHAMWLASQPACDHLPSARAWNISNGEPRTLRSIVQKLIDELGIKCRIRSVPYPMLDIIARSMERFGDKTAKEPAFTHYGVSKLNFDFTLDITRAQDELGYQPVVTLDDGIVRTAAWLRDHGKLHR
;
A
#
# COMPACT_ATOMS: atom_id res chain seq x y z
N MET A 1 1.45 4.17 4.42
CA MET A 1 1.72 3.76 3.02
C MET A 1 2.80 4.66 2.43
N THR A 2 3.60 4.20 1.47
CA THR A 2 4.68 5.00 0.85
C THR A 2 4.84 4.66 -0.63
N TYR A 3 5.23 5.64 -1.44
CA TYR A 3 5.64 5.40 -2.84
C TYR A 3 7.07 4.82 -2.87
N TYR A 4 7.37 3.91 -3.80
CA TYR A 4 8.63 3.16 -3.76
C TYR A 4 9.87 4.06 -3.88
N GLU A 5 9.81 5.13 -4.70
CA GLU A 5 10.94 6.07 -4.82
C GLU A 5 11.22 6.80 -3.51
N ASN A 6 10.21 7.08 -2.69
CA ASN A 6 10.43 7.65 -1.36
C ASN A 6 11.12 6.66 -0.42
N ALA A 7 10.80 5.37 -0.53
CA ALA A 7 11.50 4.33 0.23
C ALA A 7 12.97 4.22 -0.20
N VAL A 8 13.24 4.24 -1.51
CA VAL A 8 14.61 4.27 -2.04
C VAL A 8 15.34 5.54 -1.62
N HIS A 9 14.67 6.69 -1.61
CA HIS A 9 15.22 7.96 -1.14
C HIS A 9 15.66 7.87 0.33
N ALA A 10 14.83 7.28 1.20
CA ALA A 10 15.21 7.04 2.59
C ALA A 10 16.43 6.13 2.73
N MET A 11 16.50 5.06 1.93
CA MET A 11 17.67 4.15 1.90
C MET A 11 18.93 4.88 1.43
N TRP A 12 18.80 5.75 0.42
CA TRP A 12 19.88 6.58 -0.08
C TRP A 12 20.39 7.54 0.99
N LEU A 13 19.49 8.24 1.70
CA LEU A 13 19.84 9.14 2.80
C LEU A 13 20.58 8.41 3.92
N ALA A 14 20.08 7.24 4.32
CA ALA A 14 20.73 6.41 5.35
C ALA A 14 22.12 5.91 4.94
N SER A 15 22.44 5.92 3.64
CA SER A 15 23.75 5.51 3.10
C SER A 15 24.72 6.67 2.90
N GLN A 16 24.34 7.90 3.26
CA GLN A 16 25.23 9.07 3.12
C GLN A 16 26.25 9.13 4.25
N PRO A 17 27.46 9.66 4.02
CA PRO A 17 28.47 9.84 5.07
C PRO A 17 27.99 10.67 6.27
N ALA A 18 27.03 11.57 6.03
CA ALA A 18 26.36 12.32 7.10
C ALA A 18 25.69 11.41 8.14
N CYS A 19 25.31 10.19 7.78
CA CYS A 19 24.68 9.20 8.66
C CYS A 19 25.67 8.22 9.31
N ASP A 20 26.98 8.29 9.02
CA ASP A 20 27.97 7.32 9.55
C ASP A 20 28.11 7.37 11.08
N HIS A 21 27.73 8.49 11.69
CA HIS A 21 27.72 8.66 13.14
C HIS A 21 26.50 8.02 13.83
N LEU A 22 25.50 7.57 13.06
CA LEU A 22 24.30 6.94 13.60
C LEU A 22 24.63 5.53 14.12
N PRO A 23 24.00 5.10 15.22
CA PRO A 23 24.29 3.80 15.81
C PRO A 23 23.81 2.64 14.91
N SER A 24 24.58 1.56 14.90
CA SER A 24 24.22 0.33 14.18
C SER A 24 22.93 -0.31 14.72
N ALA A 25 22.23 -1.07 13.87
CA ALA A 25 20.94 -1.70 14.15
C ALA A 25 19.79 -0.74 14.53
N ARG A 26 19.92 0.55 14.20
CA ARG A 26 18.84 1.52 14.38
C ARG A 26 17.74 1.34 13.33
N ALA A 27 16.50 1.60 13.74
CA ALA A 27 15.31 1.41 12.92
C ALA A 27 14.53 2.73 12.77
N TRP A 28 14.06 2.98 11.55
CA TRP A 28 13.26 4.13 11.17
C TRP A 28 12.00 3.68 10.45
N ASN A 29 10.88 4.34 10.75
CA ASN A 29 9.66 4.19 9.97
C ASN A 29 9.73 5.10 8.74
N ILE A 30 9.48 4.54 7.57
CA ILE A 30 9.42 5.31 6.33
C ILE A 30 7.99 5.31 5.80
N SER A 31 7.43 6.50 5.61
CA SER A 31 6.11 6.70 5.02
C SER A 31 6.02 8.03 4.27
N ASN A 32 4.92 8.24 3.55
CA ASN A 32 4.63 9.54 2.93
C ASN A 32 4.19 10.62 3.94
N GLY A 33 4.04 10.33 5.23
CA GLY A 33 3.67 11.31 6.25
C GLY A 33 2.24 11.87 6.11
N GLU A 34 1.47 11.42 5.12
CA GLU A 34 0.10 11.85 4.83
C GLU A 34 -0.90 10.78 5.32
N PRO A 35 -1.65 11.02 6.42
CA PRO A 35 -2.70 10.12 6.86
C PRO A 35 -3.81 10.04 5.79
N ARG A 36 -3.98 8.87 5.19
CA ARG A 36 -5.04 8.59 4.22
C ARG A 36 -5.63 7.22 4.48
N THR A 37 -6.95 7.14 4.38
CA THR A 37 -7.63 5.86 4.44
C THR A 37 -7.34 5.06 3.18
N LEU A 38 -7.22 3.74 3.31
CA LEU A 38 -6.98 2.89 2.15
C LEU A 38 -8.10 2.99 1.10
N ARG A 39 -9.35 3.19 1.55
CA ARG A 39 -10.48 3.49 0.66
C ARG A 39 -10.20 4.69 -0.24
N SER A 40 -9.70 5.79 0.32
CA SER A 40 -9.43 7.01 -0.46
C SER A 40 -8.34 6.79 -1.51
N ILE A 41 -7.28 6.05 -1.15
CA ILE A 41 -6.17 5.72 -2.05
C ILE A 41 -6.66 4.83 -3.20
N VAL A 42 -7.40 3.76 -2.88
CA VAL A 42 -7.94 2.84 -3.89
C VAL A 42 -8.96 3.54 -4.79
N GLN A 43 -9.82 4.39 -4.23
CA GLN A 43 -10.78 5.16 -5.02
C GLN A 43 -10.06 6.09 -6.00
N LYS A 44 -9.07 6.85 -5.54
CA LYS A 44 -8.28 7.72 -6.42
C LYS A 44 -7.60 6.92 -7.53
N LEU A 45 -7.02 5.75 -7.23
CA LEU A 45 -6.44 4.89 -8.25
C LEU A 45 -7.47 4.41 -9.28
N ILE A 46 -8.65 4.00 -8.85
CA ILE A 46 -9.76 3.59 -9.73
C ILE A 46 -10.19 4.74 -10.65
N ASP A 47 -10.32 5.93 -10.08
CA ASP A 47 -10.72 7.15 -10.79
C ASP A 47 -9.67 7.50 -11.86
N GLU A 48 -8.38 7.45 -11.50
CA GLU A 48 -7.27 7.63 -12.44
C GLU A 48 -7.27 6.58 -13.54
N LEU A 49 -7.58 5.32 -13.23
CA LEU A 49 -7.67 4.27 -14.25
C LEU A 49 -8.93 4.37 -15.12
N GLY A 50 -9.87 5.26 -14.81
CA GLY A 50 -11.13 5.41 -15.55
C GLY A 50 -12.06 4.20 -15.42
N ILE A 51 -11.88 3.38 -14.38
CA ILE A 51 -12.65 2.15 -14.18
C ILE A 51 -13.95 2.50 -13.45
N LYS A 52 -15.09 2.07 -14.02
CA LYS A 52 -16.39 2.19 -13.33
C LYS A 52 -16.48 1.13 -12.23
N CYS A 53 -15.99 1.45 -11.03
CA CYS A 53 -16.04 0.57 -9.87
C CYS A 53 -16.72 1.28 -8.67
N ARG A 54 -17.42 0.49 -7.84
CA ARG A 54 -18.03 0.98 -6.59
C ARG A 54 -17.50 0.17 -5.41
N ILE A 55 -16.70 0.82 -4.56
CA ILE A 55 -16.16 0.19 -3.34
C ILE A 55 -17.28 0.01 -2.31
N ARG A 56 -17.66 -1.23 -2.01
CA ARG A 56 -18.67 -1.57 -0.99
C ARG A 56 -18.04 -2.27 0.22
N SER A 57 -18.49 -1.91 1.40
CA SER A 57 -18.21 -2.68 2.62
C SER A 57 -19.11 -3.92 2.66
N VAL A 58 -18.53 -5.07 2.96
CA VAL A 58 -19.26 -6.33 3.11
C VAL A 58 -19.20 -6.75 4.58
N PRO A 59 -20.33 -7.14 5.21
CA PRO A 59 -20.32 -7.63 6.59
C PRO A 59 -19.44 -8.87 6.75
N TYR A 60 -18.66 -8.92 7.83
CA TYR A 60 -17.75 -10.03 8.14
C TYR A 60 -18.41 -11.43 8.11
N PRO A 61 -19.63 -11.66 8.65
CA PRO A 61 -20.26 -12.98 8.61
C PRO A 61 -20.50 -13.51 7.19
N MET A 62 -20.73 -12.62 6.23
CA MET A 62 -20.90 -13.00 4.82
C MET A 62 -19.59 -13.51 4.22
N LEU A 63 -18.46 -12.88 4.58
CA LEU A 63 -17.14 -13.31 4.14
C LEU A 63 -16.73 -14.65 4.78
N ASP A 64 -17.06 -14.88 6.05
CA ASP A 64 -16.82 -16.13 6.75
C ASP A 64 -17.57 -17.31 6.08
N ILE A 65 -18.84 -17.13 5.74
CA ILE A 65 -19.65 -18.14 5.05
C ILE A 65 -19.06 -18.46 3.67
N ILE A 66 -18.66 -17.43 2.91
CA ILE A 66 -18.02 -17.62 1.61
C ILE A 66 -16.72 -18.42 1.78
N ALA A 67 -15.82 -18.02 2.68
CA ALA A 67 -14.55 -18.72 2.92
C ALA A 67 -14.75 -20.20 3.26
N ARG A 68 -15.65 -20.49 4.21
CA ARG A 68 -15.96 -21.88 4.63
C ARG A 68 -16.59 -22.71 3.52
N SER A 69 -17.42 -22.11 2.67
CA SER A 69 -17.97 -22.80 1.50
C SER A 69 -16.90 -23.11 0.46
N MET A 70 -15.97 -22.18 0.21
CA MET A 70 -14.87 -22.39 -0.73
C MET A 70 -13.89 -23.47 -0.25
N GLU A 71 -13.66 -23.59 1.06
CA GLU A 71 -12.86 -24.68 1.65
C GLU A 71 -13.56 -26.04 1.54
N ARG A 72 -14.90 -26.07 1.59
CA ARG A 72 -15.68 -27.31 1.51
C ARG A 72 -15.83 -27.84 0.09
N PHE A 73 -15.81 -26.96 -0.91
CA PHE A 73 -15.99 -27.28 -2.34
C PHE A 73 -14.70 -27.13 -3.17
N GLY A 74 -13.58 -26.80 -2.54
CA GLY A 74 -12.28 -26.61 -3.19
C GLY A 74 -11.67 -27.94 -3.64
N ASP A 75 -11.90 -28.29 -4.90
CA ASP A 75 -11.12 -29.29 -5.63
C ASP A 75 -9.62 -28.94 -5.61
N LYS A 76 -8.76 -29.96 -5.76
CA LYS A 76 -7.28 -29.93 -5.70
C LYS A 76 -6.58 -29.09 -6.80
N THR A 77 -7.21 -28.03 -7.30
CA THR A 77 -6.63 -27.06 -8.22
C THR A 77 -6.64 -25.68 -7.55
N ALA A 78 -5.59 -25.42 -6.79
CA ALA A 78 -5.33 -24.18 -6.08
C ALA A 78 -5.19 -23.00 -7.07
N LYS A 79 -6.31 -22.43 -7.50
CA LYS A 79 -6.38 -21.05 -7.97
C LYS A 79 -6.80 -20.23 -6.76
N GLU A 80 -5.90 -19.39 -6.25
CA GLU A 80 -6.22 -18.45 -5.17
C GLU A 80 -7.48 -17.65 -5.57
N PRO A 81 -8.57 -17.75 -4.79
CA PRO A 81 -9.75 -16.93 -4.99
C PRO A 81 -9.35 -15.46 -4.95
N ALA A 82 -9.80 -14.67 -5.93
CA ALA A 82 -9.53 -13.22 -6.00
C ALA A 82 -10.02 -12.42 -4.77
N PHE A 83 -10.72 -13.07 -3.83
CA PHE A 83 -11.22 -12.51 -2.57
C PHE A 83 -10.91 -13.45 -1.41
N THR A 84 -9.67 -13.50 -0.93
CA THR A 84 -9.35 -14.18 0.33
C THR A 84 -9.67 -13.30 1.55
N HIS A 85 -10.19 -13.94 2.59
CA HIS A 85 -10.39 -13.48 3.98
C HIS A 85 -9.21 -12.67 4.55
N TYR A 86 -8.00 -12.89 4.03
CA TYR A 86 -6.75 -12.23 4.41
C TYR A 86 -6.66 -10.74 4.02
N GLY A 87 -7.24 -10.37 2.88
CA GLY A 87 -7.20 -8.99 2.40
C GLY A 87 -7.98 -8.07 3.33
N VAL A 88 -9.24 -8.44 3.62
CA VAL A 88 -10.23 -7.58 4.28
C VAL A 88 -9.83 -7.17 5.71
N SER A 89 -9.16 -8.04 6.47
CA SER A 89 -8.70 -7.70 7.83
C SER A 89 -7.54 -6.69 7.88
N LYS A 90 -6.73 -6.58 6.81
CA LYS A 90 -5.66 -5.58 6.71
C LYS A 90 -6.13 -4.24 6.11
N LEU A 91 -7.31 -4.20 5.47
CA LEU A 91 -7.84 -2.99 4.82
C LEU A 91 -8.44 -1.96 5.81
N ASN A 92 -8.56 -2.31 7.10
CA ASN A 92 -9.21 -1.46 8.11
C ASN A 92 -8.24 -0.66 8.99
N PHE A 93 -6.93 -0.76 8.77
CA PHE A 93 -5.95 -0.01 9.55
C PHE A 93 -5.43 1.18 8.74
N ASP A 94 -5.68 2.37 9.25
CA ASP A 94 -5.01 3.58 8.80
C ASP A 94 -3.52 3.46 9.17
N PHE A 95 -2.68 3.14 8.18
CA PHE A 95 -1.24 3.02 8.36
C PHE A 95 -0.60 4.40 8.50
N THR A 96 -0.84 5.02 9.66
CA THR A 96 -0.09 6.18 10.13
C THR A 96 1.14 5.66 10.86
N LEU A 97 2.31 6.07 10.39
CA LEU A 97 3.59 5.76 11.01
C LEU A 97 4.22 7.07 11.42
N ASP A 98 4.73 7.12 12.66
CA ASP A 98 5.53 8.26 13.10
C ASP A 98 6.90 8.22 12.38
N ILE A 99 7.12 9.21 11.52
CA ILE A 99 8.34 9.39 10.72
C ILE A 99 9.27 10.46 11.29
N THR A 100 8.96 11.03 12.47
CA THR A 100 9.73 12.12 13.08
C THR A 100 11.22 11.76 13.19
N ARG A 101 11.52 10.52 13.60
CA ARG A 101 12.92 10.05 13.66
C ARG A 101 13.63 10.06 12.31
N ALA A 102 12.93 9.67 11.24
CA ALA A 102 13.53 9.68 9.89
C ALA A 102 13.76 11.12 9.42
N GLN A 103 12.85 12.03 9.75
CA GLN A 103 12.99 13.45 9.45
C GLN A 103 14.19 14.06 10.19
N ASP A 104 14.31 13.79 11.49
CA ASP A 104 15.33 14.39 12.35
C ASP A 104 16.73 13.80 12.12
N GLU A 105 16.84 12.47 12.01
CA GLU A 105 18.14 11.78 11.94
C GLU A 105 18.64 11.60 10.51
N LEU A 106 17.75 11.35 9.54
CA LEU A 106 18.12 11.10 8.14
C LEU A 106 17.90 12.33 7.24
N GLY A 107 17.23 13.38 7.73
CA GLY A 107 16.76 14.47 6.88
C GLY A 107 15.67 14.05 5.89
N TYR A 108 15.00 12.91 6.15
CA TYR A 108 14.04 12.35 5.21
C TYR A 108 12.79 13.22 5.09
N GLN A 109 12.50 13.66 3.88
CA GLN A 109 11.19 14.19 3.51
C GLN A 109 10.70 13.45 2.25
N PRO A 110 9.40 13.10 2.18
CA PRO A 110 8.82 12.51 0.97
C PRO A 110 8.99 13.47 -0.22
N VAL A 111 9.60 12.99 -1.30
CA VAL A 111 9.81 13.81 -2.51
C VAL A 111 8.62 13.68 -3.44
N VAL A 112 8.04 12.47 -3.53
CA VAL A 112 6.84 12.19 -4.30
C VAL A 112 5.65 12.20 -3.36
N THR A 113 4.69 13.09 -3.60
CA THR A 113 3.43 13.12 -2.83
C THR A 113 2.65 11.83 -3.03
N LEU A 114 1.76 11.50 -2.10
CA LEU A 114 0.96 10.28 -2.25
C LEU A 114 0.08 10.34 -3.50
N ASP A 115 -0.46 11.53 -3.79
CA ASP A 115 -1.28 11.79 -4.96
C ASP A 115 -0.52 11.59 -6.27
N ASP A 116 0.70 12.15 -6.38
CA ASP A 116 1.55 11.94 -7.55
C ASP A 116 1.94 10.47 -7.72
N GLY A 117 2.24 9.80 -6.61
CA GLY A 117 2.53 8.37 -6.60
C GLY A 117 1.37 7.54 -7.16
N ILE A 118 0.12 7.88 -6.82
CA ILE A 118 -1.08 7.21 -7.35
C ILE A 118 -1.22 7.47 -8.86
N VAL A 119 -1.05 8.71 -9.31
CA VAL A 119 -1.12 9.07 -10.74
C VAL A 119 -0.06 8.33 -11.56
N ARG A 120 1.20 8.31 -11.08
CA ARG A 120 2.30 7.58 -11.73
C ARG A 120 2.03 6.08 -11.78
N THR A 121 1.52 5.51 -10.68
CA THR A 121 1.14 4.10 -10.61
C THR A 121 0.02 3.78 -11.60
N ALA A 122 -1.00 4.64 -11.69
CA ALA A 122 -2.09 4.50 -12.64
C ALA A 122 -1.58 4.54 -14.08
N ALA A 123 -0.71 5.50 -14.42
CA ALA A 123 -0.10 5.58 -15.74
C ALA A 123 0.67 4.32 -16.10
N TRP A 124 1.53 3.82 -15.19
CA TRP A 124 2.26 2.58 -15.39
C TRP A 124 1.34 1.38 -15.61
N LEU A 125 0.24 1.27 -14.84
CA LEU A 125 -0.77 0.22 -14.98
C LEU A 125 -1.57 0.33 -16.28
N ARG A 126 -1.83 1.52 -16.81
CA ARG A 126 -2.48 1.67 -18.13
C ARG A 126 -1.59 1.14 -19.24
N ASP A 127 -0.27 1.35 -19.12
CA ASP A 127 0.70 0.97 -20.15
C ASP A 127 1.11 -0.51 -20.07
N HIS A 128 1.20 -1.07 -18.85
CA HIS A 128 1.78 -2.41 -18.60
C HIS A 128 0.80 -3.39 -17.95
N GLY A 129 -0.32 -2.90 -17.41
CA GLY A 129 -1.30 -3.72 -16.70
C GLY A 129 -2.25 -4.46 -17.66
N LYS A 130 -2.59 -5.69 -17.31
CA LYS A 130 -3.69 -6.43 -17.96
C LYS A 130 -5.02 -5.96 -17.37
N LEU A 131 -5.40 -4.71 -17.63
CA LEU A 131 -6.69 -4.19 -17.20
C LEU A 131 -7.76 -4.76 -18.13
N HIS A 132 -8.71 -5.51 -17.57
CA HIS A 132 -9.90 -5.94 -18.31
C HIS A 132 -10.69 -4.68 -18.69
N ARG A 133 -10.70 -4.35 -19.98
CA ARG A 133 -11.52 -3.28 -20.56
C ARG A 133 -12.99 -3.69 -20.61
#